data_AF-A0A972UPA9-F1
#
_entry.id   AF-A0A972UPA9-F1
#
_cell.length_a   1.000
_cell.length_b   1.000
_cell.length_c   1.000
_cell.angle_alpha   90.00
_cell.angle_beta   90.00
_cell.angle_gamma   90.00
#
_symmetry.space_group_name_H-M   'P 1'
#
loop_
_entity.id
_entity.type
_entity.pdbx_description
1 polymer ?
#
loop_
_entity_poly.entity_id
_entity_poly.type
_entity_poly.pdbx_seq_one_letter_code
_entity_poly.pdbx_strand_id
1 'polypeptide(L)'
;FMRAVEKDEEWGLLSPKDQAVVRKISARGLWIRLLTTRIESGEPYFIYIDHVNRAVPEHHKLADMPVKMSNLCSEITLPTGMDKDGKERTAVCCLSSLNLDKYLEWKDHPQLIEDVMRFLDNVLQDFIDNAPESMSRASYAAMRERSVGLGVMGFHSFLQSQNVPIESVMAKVWNKKMFKHIREQADAASLTLAEERGACPDAADYGFMERFSNKMAIAPTASISIICGGSSPGIEPNAANSYTHKTLSGSFNVRNKYLKQLLAEKGQDTDAVWTSITVTEGSVQHLDFLSDDEKEVFKTAFELDQRWLIELAGDRAAHICQSQSLNVFLPADVHKKVLHDIHFLAWKKGVKSLYYCRSKSIQRADIVSNKAEVQEHASGTAPATIGEPLPLAAASQDNENDYEECLSCQ
;
A
#
# COMPACT_ATOMS: atom_id res chain seq x y z
N PHE A 1 -7.16 -15.43 16.84
CA PHE A 1 -7.82 -15.90 15.61
C PHE A 1 -6.88 -16.72 14.72
N MET A 2 -5.80 -16.15 14.18
CA MET A 2 -4.93 -16.86 13.20
C MET A 2 -4.35 -18.20 13.69
N ARG A 3 -3.97 -18.31 14.98
CA ARG A 3 -3.56 -19.60 15.58
C ARG A 3 -4.67 -20.65 15.58
N ALA A 4 -5.92 -20.25 15.77
CA ALA A 4 -7.07 -21.14 15.70
C ALA A 4 -7.34 -21.59 14.25
N VAL A 5 -7.13 -20.70 13.27
CA VAL A 5 -7.17 -21.07 11.83
C VAL A 5 -6.13 -22.15 11.52
N GLU A 6 -4.90 -21.98 12.00
CA GLU A 6 -3.81 -22.94 11.80
C GLU A 6 -4.17 -24.33 12.34
N LYS A 7 -4.66 -24.37 13.58
CA LYS A 7 -4.97 -25.59 14.33
C LYS A 7 -6.34 -26.21 14.03
N ASP A 8 -7.13 -25.59 13.16
CA ASP A 8 -8.51 -25.99 12.88
C ASP A 8 -9.43 -25.98 14.11
N GLU A 9 -9.28 -24.97 14.95
CA GLU A 9 -10.05 -24.81 16.18
C GLU A 9 -11.35 -24.02 15.95
N GLU A 10 -12.28 -24.14 16.89
CA GLU A 10 -13.43 -23.23 16.96
C GLU A 10 -13.02 -21.84 17.44
N TRP A 11 -13.74 -20.82 16.99
CA TRP A 11 -13.60 -19.42 17.37
C TRP A 11 -14.88 -18.91 18.02
N GLY A 12 -14.77 -18.35 19.22
CA GLY A 12 -15.88 -17.74 19.93
C GLY A 12 -16.14 -16.30 19.47
N LEU A 13 -17.35 -16.01 19.03
CA LEU A 13 -17.84 -14.65 18.81
C LEU A 13 -18.34 -14.10 20.15
N LEU A 14 -17.74 -12.99 20.59
CA LEU A 14 -18.00 -12.39 21.90
C LEU A 14 -18.93 -11.18 21.79
N SER A 15 -19.78 -11.00 22.79
CA SER A 15 -20.55 -9.77 22.96
C SER A 15 -19.64 -8.64 23.44
N PRO A 16 -19.66 -7.45 22.82
CA PRO A 16 -18.81 -6.34 23.26
C PRO A 16 -19.21 -5.79 24.64
N LYS A 17 -20.43 -6.05 25.10
CA LYS A 17 -20.98 -5.54 26.37
C LYS A 17 -20.39 -6.24 27.60
N ASP A 18 -20.24 -7.56 27.53
CA ASP A 18 -19.94 -8.43 28.67
C ASP A 18 -18.91 -9.53 28.35
N GLN A 19 -18.39 -9.56 27.12
CA GLN A 19 -17.42 -10.55 26.64
C GLN A 19 -17.92 -12.00 26.70
N ALA A 20 -19.24 -12.21 26.89
CA ALA A 20 -19.83 -13.54 26.86
C ALA A 20 -19.74 -14.14 25.45
N VAL A 21 -19.47 -15.44 25.37
CA VAL A 21 -19.46 -16.18 24.09
C VAL A 21 -20.91 -16.31 23.61
N VAL A 22 -21.23 -15.61 22.52
CA VAL A 22 -22.57 -15.65 21.90
C VAL A 22 -22.71 -16.88 21.00
N ARG A 23 -21.65 -17.21 20.25
CA ARG A 23 -21.64 -18.33 19.31
C ARG A 23 -20.21 -18.81 19.06
N LYS A 24 -20.03 -20.12 18.84
CA LYS A 24 -18.79 -20.69 18.31
C LYS A 24 -18.94 -21.03 16.83
N ILE A 25 -17.89 -20.80 16.05
CA ILE A 25 -17.82 -21.11 14.62
C ILE A 25 -16.45 -21.69 14.26
N SER A 26 -16.32 -22.41 13.14
CA SER A 26 -14.99 -22.82 12.64
C SER A 26 -14.14 -21.60 12.31
N ALA A 27 -12.93 -21.51 12.88
CA ALA A 27 -11.99 -20.44 12.56
C ALA A 27 -11.58 -20.47 11.08
N ARG A 28 -11.34 -21.67 10.53
CA ARG A 28 -11.06 -21.86 9.10
C ARG A 28 -12.24 -21.47 8.22
N GLY A 29 -13.46 -21.82 8.63
CA GLY A 29 -14.68 -21.40 7.92
C GLY A 29 -14.81 -19.87 7.83
N LEU A 30 -14.57 -19.15 8.94
CA LEU A 30 -14.56 -17.69 8.93
C LEU A 30 -13.42 -17.13 8.07
N TRP A 31 -12.22 -17.72 8.16
CA TRP A 31 -11.07 -17.29 7.37
C TRP A 31 -11.31 -17.42 5.87
N ILE A 32 -11.87 -18.55 5.42
CA ILE A 32 -12.25 -18.74 4.01
C ILE A 32 -13.23 -17.67 3.58
N ARG A 33 -14.26 -17.38 4.39
CA ARG A 33 -15.23 -16.32 4.08
C ARG A 33 -14.57 -14.95 3.96
N LEU A 34 -13.66 -14.60 4.87
CA LEU A 34 -12.92 -13.34 4.80
C LEU A 34 -12.10 -13.23 3.52
N LEU A 35 -11.38 -14.29 3.14
CA LEU A 35 -10.58 -14.31 1.91
C LEU A 35 -11.45 -14.25 0.64
N THR A 36 -12.59 -14.95 0.63
CA THR A 36 -13.56 -14.89 -0.45
C THR A 36 -14.13 -13.49 -0.63
N THR A 37 -14.55 -12.84 0.46
CA THR A 37 -15.01 -11.44 0.37
C THR A 37 -13.89 -10.53 -0.12
N ARG A 38 -12.65 -10.73 0.35
CA ARG A 38 -11.49 -9.94 -0.09
C ARG A 38 -11.21 -10.02 -1.58
N ILE A 39 -11.29 -11.21 -2.19
CA ILE A 39 -11.06 -11.35 -3.63
C ILE A 39 -12.23 -10.78 -4.45
N GLU A 40 -13.46 -10.81 -3.91
CA GLU A 40 -14.68 -10.34 -4.57
C GLU A 40 -14.84 -8.81 -4.53
N SER A 41 -14.59 -8.18 -3.38
CA SER A 41 -14.81 -6.74 -3.19
C SER A 41 -13.53 -5.93 -2.95
N GLY A 42 -12.36 -6.58 -2.86
CA GLY A 42 -11.10 -5.96 -2.48
C GLY A 42 -10.90 -5.76 -0.97
N GLU A 43 -11.95 -6.01 -0.18
CA GLU A 43 -12.06 -5.70 1.25
C GLU A 43 -12.67 -6.90 2.00
N PRO A 44 -12.50 -7.05 3.33
CA PRO A 44 -11.93 -6.09 4.28
C PRO A 44 -10.40 -6.05 4.29
N TYR A 45 -9.85 -4.93 4.75
CA TYR A 45 -8.42 -4.85 5.10
C TYR A 45 -8.12 -5.75 6.28
N PHE A 46 -6.89 -6.25 6.36
CA PHE A 46 -6.44 -7.02 7.51
C PHE A 46 -5.45 -6.20 8.32
N ILE A 47 -5.76 -5.99 9.60
CA ILE A 47 -4.85 -5.42 10.59
C ILE A 47 -4.55 -6.49 11.63
N TYR A 48 -3.28 -6.86 11.76
CA TYR A 48 -2.84 -7.84 12.75
C TYR A 48 -2.51 -7.14 14.06
N ILE A 49 -3.55 -6.89 14.86
CA ILE A 49 -3.49 -6.05 16.06
C ILE A 49 -2.39 -6.45 17.06
N ASP A 50 -2.09 -7.74 17.16
CA ASP A 50 -1.02 -8.26 18.01
C ASP A 50 0.38 -7.87 17.49
N HIS A 51 0.58 -7.85 16.17
CA HIS A 51 1.85 -7.40 15.56
C HIS A 51 2.01 -5.89 15.72
N VAL A 52 0.92 -5.14 15.56
CA VAL A 52 0.88 -3.69 15.77
C VAL A 52 1.27 -3.36 17.22
N ASN A 53 0.55 -3.89 18.21
CA ASN A 53 0.78 -3.57 19.62
C ASN A 53 2.12 -4.10 20.17
N ARG A 54 2.72 -5.12 19.56
CA ARG A 54 4.10 -5.50 19.91
C ARG A 54 5.14 -4.46 19.48
N ALA A 55 4.88 -3.76 18.38
CA ALA A 55 5.82 -2.85 17.75
C ALA A 55 5.63 -1.37 18.13
N VAL A 56 4.61 -1.04 18.91
CA VAL A 56 4.44 0.32 19.44
C VAL A 56 5.64 0.71 20.31
N PRO A 57 5.95 2.01 20.41
CA PRO A 57 7.03 2.51 21.24
C PRO A 57 6.92 2.09 22.72
N GLU A 58 8.05 1.94 23.41
CA GLU A 58 8.06 1.46 24.80
C GLU A 58 7.29 2.38 25.76
N HIS A 59 7.38 3.71 25.60
CA HIS A 59 6.61 4.64 26.42
C HIS A 59 5.10 4.50 26.22
N HIS A 60 4.62 4.12 25.02
CA HIS A 60 3.20 3.80 24.80
C HIS A 60 2.78 2.52 25.52
N LYS A 61 3.68 1.52 25.62
CA LYS A 61 3.43 0.29 26.39
C LYS A 61 3.35 0.58 27.89
N LEU A 62 4.27 1.40 28.40
CA LEU A 62 4.28 1.84 29.81
C LEU A 62 3.06 2.70 30.16
N ALA A 63 2.52 3.43 29.19
CA ALA A 63 1.32 4.24 29.34
C ALA A 63 0.00 3.47 29.19
N ASP A 64 0.05 2.15 28.95
CA ASP A 64 -1.13 1.32 28.63
C ASP A 64 -2.03 1.96 27.55
N MET A 65 -1.38 2.43 26.47
CA MET A 65 -2.06 3.03 25.31
C MET A 65 -2.09 2.06 24.13
N PRO A 66 -2.94 1.02 24.13
CA PRO A 66 -3.00 0.07 23.04
C PRO A 66 -3.62 0.71 21.80
N VAL A 67 -3.08 0.34 20.65
CA VAL A 67 -3.68 0.62 19.34
C VAL A 67 -4.85 -0.33 19.15
N LYS A 68 -6.01 0.23 18.76
CA LYS A 68 -7.28 -0.51 18.62
C LYS A 68 -7.74 -0.61 17.16
N MET A 69 -7.22 0.25 16.29
CA MET A 69 -7.62 0.38 14.89
C MET A 69 -6.46 0.97 14.06
N SER A 70 -6.65 1.00 12.74
CA SER A 70 -5.79 1.74 11.81
C SER A 70 -6.58 2.92 11.21
N ASN A 71 -5.92 3.78 10.44
CA ASN A 71 -6.57 4.76 9.57
C ASN A 71 -7.15 4.15 8.28
N LEU A 72 -7.67 5.01 7.41
CA LEU A 72 -8.26 4.68 6.10
C LEU A 72 -7.34 3.83 5.21
N CYS A 73 -6.03 4.12 5.19
CA CYS A 73 -5.09 3.45 4.28
C CYS A 73 -4.28 2.33 4.95
N SER A 74 -4.62 1.96 6.19
CA SER A 74 -4.03 0.85 6.94
C SER A 74 -2.54 0.98 7.35
N GLU A 75 -1.92 2.15 7.19
CA GLU A 75 -0.50 2.40 7.53
C GLU A 75 -0.31 3.05 8.92
N ILE A 76 -1.32 3.76 9.43
CA ILE A 76 -1.23 4.51 10.69
C ILE A 76 -1.84 3.71 11.83
N THR A 77 -1.04 3.51 12.86
CA THR A 77 -1.38 2.63 14.00
C THR A 77 -1.09 3.36 15.31
N LEU A 78 -1.85 4.44 15.53
CA LEU A 78 -1.71 5.33 16.68
C LEU A 78 -2.82 5.07 17.71
N PRO A 79 -2.57 5.27 19.01
CA PRO A 79 -3.56 5.05 20.07
C PRO A 79 -4.69 6.08 19.99
N THR A 80 -5.92 5.63 20.26
CA THR A 80 -7.13 6.47 20.27
C THR A 80 -8.04 6.15 21.46
N GLY A 81 -8.91 7.11 21.79
CA GLY A 81 -9.83 7.04 22.92
C GLY A 81 -9.29 7.73 24.17
N MET A 82 -9.81 7.34 25.34
CA MET A 82 -9.41 7.93 26.61
C MET A 82 -7.97 7.53 26.98
N ASP A 83 -7.16 8.50 27.41
CA ASP A 83 -5.82 8.26 27.93
C ASP A 83 -5.74 8.26 29.46
N LYS A 84 -4.52 8.10 29.99
CA LYS A 84 -4.22 8.07 31.42
C LYS A 84 -4.61 9.35 32.16
N ASP A 85 -4.71 10.47 31.46
CA ASP A 85 -5.02 11.79 32.04
C ASP A 85 -6.52 12.11 31.92
N GLY A 86 -7.34 11.14 31.50
CA GLY A 86 -8.78 11.31 31.33
C GLY A 86 -9.14 12.21 30.14
N LYS A 87 -8.24 12.34 29.16
CA LYS A 87 -8.48 13.10 27.93
C LYS A 87 -8.72 12.20 26.74
N GLU A 88 -9.64 12.62 25.89
CA GLU A 88 -10.02 11.86 24.71
C GLU A 88 -9.10 12.21 23.53
N ARG A 89 -8.48 11.19 22.94
CA ARG A 89 -7.52 11.32 21.84
C ARG A 89 -8.13 10.92 20.51
N THR A 90 -7.84 11.72 19.49
CA THR A 90 -8.08 11.40 18.08
C THR A 90 -6.74 11.50 17.35
N ALA A 91 -6.24 10.40 16.79
CA ALA A 91 -4.94 10.38 16.13
C ALA A 91 -4.92 11.23 14.85
N VAL A 92 -3.75 11.80 14.54
CA VAL A 92 -3.52 12.64 13.35
C VAL A 92 -2.39 12.06 12.52
N CYS A 93 -2.56 12.09 11.20
CA CYS A 93 -1.57 11.59 10.25
C CYS A 93 -0.80 12.78 9.64
N CYS A 94 0.49 12.93 9.96
CA CYS A 94 1.38 13.90 9.32
C CYS A 94 2.41 13.15 8.48
N LEU A 95 2.29 13.23 7.15
CA LEU A 95 2.93 12.30 6.22
C LEU A 95 3.87 13.00 5.23
N SER A 96 4.97 12.34 4.90
CA SER A 96 5.84 12.68 3.78
C SER A 96 6.42 11.39 3.20
N SER A 97 6.99 11.40 1.99
CA SER A 97 7.53 10.21 1.35
C SER A 97 8.85 10.49 0.64
N LEU A 98 9.86 9.68 0.96
CA LEU A 98 11.16 9.71 0.27
C LEU A 98 11.05 9.04 -1.11
N ASN A 99 11.62 9.65 -2.14
CA ASN A 99 11.63 9.06 -3.48
C ASN A 99 12.80 8.07 -3.64
N LEU A 100 12.54 6.76 -3.51
CA LEU A 100 13.56 5.73 -3.65
C LEU A 100 14.07 5.56 -5.08
N ASP A 101 13.31 5.99 -6.08
CA ASP A 101 13.80 6.05 -7.46
C ASP A 101 15.10 6.87 -7.58
N LYS A 102 15.27 7.83 -6.66
CA LYS A 102 16.42 8.71 -6.54
C LYS A 102 17.37 8.32 -5.41
N TYR A 103 17.22 7.14 -4.83
CA TYR A 103 17.96 6.71 -3.62
C TYR A 103 19.48 6.86 -3.74
N LEU A 104 20.07 6.49 -4.87
CA LEU A 104 21.53 6.62 -5.05
C LEU A 104 22.01 8.07 -5.07
N GLU A 105 21.14 9.02 -5.45
CA GLU A 105 21.47 10.44 -5.49
C GLU A 105 21.46 11.05 -4.09
N TRP A 106 20.61 10.56 -3.18
CA TRP A 106 20.40 11.19 -1.87
C TRP A 106 20.83 10.39 -0.65
N LYS A 107 21.08 9.08 -0.76
CA LYS A 107 21.39 8.20 0.40
C LYS A 107 22.60 8.64 1.23
N ASP A 108 23.52 9.40 0.63
CA ASP A 108 24.74 9.89 1.28
C ASP A 108 24.60 11.38 1.68
N HIS A 109 23.44 12.01 1.45
CA HIS A 109 23.18 13.39 1.85
C HIS A 109 22.92 13.46 3.36
N PRO A 110 23.81 14.09 4.15
CA PRO A 110 23.82 13.93 5.61
C PRO A 110 22.57 14.48 6.30
N GLN A 111 21.92 15.50 5.73
CA GLN A 111 20.82 16.20 6.39
C GLN A 111 19.45 15.87 5.81
N LEU A 112 19.35 15.10 4.72
CA LEU A 112 18.09 15.03 3.96
C LEU A 112 16.93 14.45 4.78
N ILE A 113 17.16 13.35 5.51
CA ILE A 113 16.11 12.75 6.33
C ILE A 113 15.81 13.63 7.55
N GLU A 114 16.82 14.24 8.16
CA GLU A 114 16.61 15.19 9.26
C GLU A 114 15.76 16.38 8.81
N ASP A 115 16.05 16.98 7.65
CA ASP A 115 15.30 18.10 7.09
C ASP A 115 13.83 17.72 6.85
N VAL A 116 13.57 16.52 6.33
CA VAL A 116 12.19 16.02 6.15
C VAL A 116 11.50 15.80 7.48
N MET A 117 12.18 15.21 8.48
CA MET A 117 11.61 15.01 9.81
C MET A 117 11.33 16.34 10.51
N ARG A 118 12.22 17.33 10.37
CA ARG A 118 12.06 18.70 10.88
C ARG A 118 10.90 19.42 10.18
N PHE A 119 10.75 19.22 8.87
CA PHE A 119 9.60 19.72 8.12
C PHE A 119 8.30 19.11 8.64
N LEU A 120 8.23 17.79 8.85
CA LEU A 120 7.07 17.14 9.45
C LEU A 120 6.76 17.67 10.86
N ASP A 121 7.77 17.90 11.70
CA ASP A 121 7.58 18.50 13.02
C ASP A 121 6.99 19.92 12.94
N ASN A 122 7.43 20.71 11.96
CA ASN A 122 6.93 22.06 11.73
C ASN A 122 5.47 22.04 11.23
N VAL A 123 5.14 21.15 10.29
CA VAL A 123 3.76 20.97 9.79
C VAL A 123 2.84 20.53 10.93
N LEU A 124 3.30 19.60 11.77
CA LEU A 124 2.53 19.15 12.91
C LEU A 124 2.34 20.27 13.94
N GLN A 125 3.36 21.10 14.15
CA GLN A 125 3.27 22.27 15.03
C GLN A 125 2.25 23.30 14.50
N ASP A 126 2.28 23.60 13.21
CA ASP A 126 1.32 24.51 12.58
C ASP A 126 -0.14 24.01 12.76
N PHE A 127 -0.38 22.71 12.61
CA PHE A 127 -1.67 22.11 12.93
C PHE A 127 -2.04 22.27 14.41
N ILE A 128 -1.13 22.01 15.34
CA ILE A 128 -1.38 22.13 16.79
C ILE A 128 -1.79 23.56 17.16
N ASP A 129 -1.11 24.57 16.58
CA ASP A 129 -1.32 25.97 16.92
C ASP A 129 -2.60 26.55 16.30
N ASN A 130 -2.99 26.06 15.12
CA ASN A 130 -4.10 26.61 14.34
C ASN A 130 -5.35 25.73 14.30
N ALA A 131 -5.34 24.54 14.90
CA ALA A 131 -6.48 23.64 14.88
C ALA A 131 -7.73 24.30 15.50
N PRO A 132 -8.91 24.20 14.85
CA PRO A 132 -10.15 24.71 15.42
C PRO A 132 -10.53 23.93 16.68
N GLU A 133 -11.34 24.54 17.54
CA GLU A 133 -11.80 23.93 18.81
C GLU A 133 -12.51 22.58 18.59
N SER A 134 -13.22 22.42 17.47
CA SER A 134 -13.85 21.15 17.06
C SER A 134 -12.85 20.00 16.86
N MET A 135 -11.57 20.31 16.68
CA MET A 135 -10.46 19.36 16.55
C MET A 135 -9.55 19.33 17.79
N SER A 136 -10.00 19.86 18.92
CA SER A 136 -9.22 19.91 20.18
C SER A 136 -8.67 18.55 20.63
N ARG A 137 -9.44 17.46 20.44
CA ARG A 137 -8.98 16.08 20.70
C ARG A 137 -7.81 15.66 19.82
N ALA A 138 -7.79 16.14 18.59
CA ALA A 138 -6.77 15.84 17.60
C ALA A 138 -5.51 16.68 17.82
N SER A 139 -5.66 17.99 18.09
CA SER A 139 -4.53 18.86 18.45
C SER A 139 -3.89 18.43 19.77
N TYR A 140 -4.70 18.00 20.76
CA TYR A 140 -4.20 17.44 22.01
C TYR A 140 -3.36 16.17 21.78
N ALA A 141 -3.90 15.20 21.02
CA ALA A 141 -3.17 13.96 20.72
C ALA A 141 -1.87 14.26 19.96
N ALA A 142 -1.94 15.07 18.90
CA ALA A 142 -0.77 15.49 18.10
C ALA A 142 0.30 16.18 18.95
N MET A 143 -0.09 17.07 19.86
CA MET A 143 0.83 17.75 20.77
C MET A 143 1.52 16.78 21.73
N ARG A 144 0.79 15.79 22.27
CA ARG A 144 1.30 14.81 23.23
C ARG A 144 2.28 13.82 22.62
N GLU A 145 1.92 13.18 21.51
CA GLU A 145 2.74 12.11 20.91
C GLU A 145 3.70 12.59 19.83
N ARG A 146 3.35 13.71 19.17
CA ARG A 146 4.06 14.23 18.00
C ARG A 146 4.37 13.17 16.95
N SER A 147 3.47 12.21 16.73
CA SER A 147 3.75 11.12 15.78
C SER A 147 3.70 11.61 14.34
N VAL A 148 4.65 11.14 13.54
CA VAL A 148 4.73 11.42 12.09
C VAL A 148 4.86 10.11 11.31
N GLY A 149 4.58 10.18 10.01
CA GLY A 149 4.69 9.05 9.09
C GLY A 149 5.60 9.38 7.91
N LEU A 150 6.91 9.16 8.10
CA LEU A 150 7.87 9.15 7.01
C LEU A 150 7.73 7.85 6.22
N GLY A 151 7.24 7.99 5.00
CA GLY A 151 7.05 6.92 4.04
C GLY A 151 8.08 6.90 2.92
N VAL A 152 7.80 6.11 1.89
CA VAL A 152 8.60 6.05 0.67
C VAL A 152 7.70 5.93 -0.55
N MET A 153 8.24 6.29 -1.72
CA MET A 153 7.70 5.94 -3.03
C MET A 153 8.83 5.47 -3.96
N GLY A 154 8.50 4.98 -5.14
CA GLY A 154 9.48 4.69 -6.20
C GLY A 154 10.29 3.41 -5.98
N PHE A 155 9.86 2.49 -5.10
CA PHE A 155 10.63 1.28 -4.82
C PHE A 155 10.81 0.37 -6.04
N HIS A 156 9.74 0.09 -6.79
CA HIS A 156 9.83 -0.73 -8.00
C HIS A 156 10.57 0.00 -9.12
N SER A 157 10.35 1.31 -9.27
CA SER A 157 11.12 2.16 -10.19
C SER A 157 12.62 2.11 -9.92
N PHE A 158 13.03 2.18 -8.65
CA PHE A 158 14.43 1.99 -8.27
C PHE A 158 14.95 0.63 -8.72
N LEU A 159 14.23 -0.47 -8.42
CA LEU A 159 14.67 -1.81 -8.80
C LEU A 159 14.83 -1.94 -10.32
N GLN A 160 13.87 -1.40 -11.10
CA GLN A 160 13.95 -1.36 -12.56
C GLN A 160 15.16 -0.56 -13.07
N SER A 161 15.45 0.58 -12.45
CA SER A 161 16.65 1.39 -12.78
C SER A 161 17.96 0.64 -12.57
N GLN A 162 17.96 -0.34 -11.66
CA GLN A 162 19.13 -1.16 -11.31
C GLN A 162 19.09 -2.52 -12.02
N ASN A 163 18.13 -2.74 -12.94
CA ASN A 163 17.90 -4.02 -13.61
C ASN A 163 17.72 -5.19 -12.63
N VAL A 164 17.00 -4.96 -11.52
CA VAL A 164 16.74 -5.95 -10.47
C VAL A 164 15.28 -6.39 -10.50
N PRO A 165 14.97 -7.67 -10.76
CA PRO A 165 13.61 -8.18 -10.60
C PRO A 165 13.15 -8.06 -9.15
N ILE A 166 11.89 -7.69 -8.92
CA ILE A 166 11.33 -7.61 -7.57
C ILE A 166 11.27 -8.99 -6.90
N GLU A 167 11.13 -10.07 -7.69
CA GLU A 167 11.12 -11.48 -7.26
C GLU A 167 12.53 -12.06 -7.05
N SER A 168 13.45 -11.25 -6.50
CA SER A 168 14.85 -11.63 -6.39
C SER A 168 15.42 -11.43 -4.98
N VAL A 169 16.49 -12.17 -4.69
CA VAL A 169 17.29 -11.97 -3.48
C VAL A 169 17.87 -10.56 -3.43
N MET A 170 18.25 -9.99 -4.58
CA MET A 170 18.77 -8.62 -4.66
C MET A 170 17.73 -7.58 -4.27
N ALA A 171 16.46 -7.78 -4.62
CA ALA A 171 15.38 -6.92 -4.14
C ALA A 171 15.26 -6.96 -2.60
N LYS A 172 15.42 -8.13 -1.97
CA LYS A 172 15.46 -8.25 -0.49
C LYS A 172 16.64 -7.51 0.12
N VAL A 173 17.82 -7.58 -0.51
CA VAL A 173 19.03 -6.85 -0.06
C VAL A 173 18.80 -5.34 -0.09
N TRP A 174 18.31 -4.82 -1.22
CA TRP A 174 18.00 -3.39 -1.36
C TRP A 174 16.93 -2.93 -0.39
N ASN A 175 15.86 -3.72 -0.25
CA ASN A 175 14.79 -3.46 0.71
C ASN A 175 15.32 -3.31 2.13
N LYS A 176 16.09 -4.29 2.63
CA LYS A 176 16.66 -4.23 3.99
C LYS A 176 17.60 -3.03 4.15
N LYS A 177 18.46 -2.78 3.15
CA LYS A 177 19.41 -1.67 3.17
C LYS A 177 18.70 -0.31 3.27
N MET A 178 17.72 -0.07 2.42
CA MET A 178 16.97 1.20 2.39
C MET A 178 16.21 1.44 3.68
N PHE A 179 15.43 0.46 4.14
CA PHE A 179 14.57 0.63 5.31
C PHE A 179 15.35 0.70 6.61
N LYS A 180 16.47 -0.04 6.72
CA LYS A 180 17.41 0.12 7.83
C LYS A 180 18.00 1.53 7.85
N HIS A 181 18.52 1.99 6.72
CA HIS A 181 19.10 3.33 6.61
C HIS A 181 18.10 4.44 6.97
N ILE A 182 16.89 4.38 6.42
CA ILE A 182 15.84 5.38 6.71
C ILE A 182 15.47 5.36 8.19
N ARG A 183 15.35 4.16 8.78
CA ARG A 183 15.01 4.03 10.20
C ARG A 183 16.10 4.61 11.10
N GLU A 184 17.36 4.27 10.87
CA GLU A 184 18.49 4.79 11.65
C GLU A 184 18.56 6.33 11.59
N GLN A 185 18.34 6.90 10.41
CA GLN A 185 18.34 8.35 10.21
C GLN A 185 17.12 9.05 10.83
N ALA A 186 15.93 8.44 10.74
CA ALA A 186 14.72 8.99 11.37
C ALA A 186 14.80 8.93 12.90
N ASP A 187 15.41 7.88 13.46
CA ASP A 187 15.68 7.78 14.90
C ASP A 187 16.69 8.85 15.35
N ALA A 188 17.79 9.02 14.62
CA ALA A 188 18.79 10.05 14.89
C ALA A 188 18.18 11.47 14.82
N ALA A 189 17.40 11.77 13.78
CA ALA A 189 16.72 13.06 13.66
C ALA A 189 15.75 13.32 14.82
N SER A 190 15.07 12.28 15.32
CA SER A 190 14.17 12.43 16.47
C SER A 190 14.90 12.79 17.75
N LEU A 191 16.09 12.23 17.97
CA LEU A 191 16.96 12.59 19.10
C LEU A 191 17.46 14.03 18.97
N THR A 192 18.01 14.41 17.82
CA THR A 192 18.49 15.78 17.55
C THR A 192 17.38 16.82 17.81
N LEU A 193 16.19 16.59 17.26
CA LEU A 193 15.07 17.50 17.45
C LEU A 193 14.54 17.50 18.89
N ALA A 194 14.71 16.40 19.64
CA ALA A 194 14.35 16.36 21.06
C ALA A 194 15.32 17.18 21.91
N GLU A 195 16.62 17.18 21.58
CA GLU A 195 17.61 18.03 22.24
C GLU A 195 17.35 19.51 21.98
N GLU A 196 16.97 19.86 20.74
CA GLU A 196 16.71 21.25 20.35
C GLU A 196 15.35 21.78 20.85
N ARG A 197 14.31 20.96 20.82
CA ARG A 197 12.90 21.40 21.00
C ARG A 197 12.19 20.73 22.17
N GLY A 198 12.88 19.85 22.90
CA GLY A 198 12.30 18.96 23.89
C GLY A 198 11.66 17.71 23.27
N ALA A 199 11.70 16.59 24.00
CA ALA A 199 10.95 15.39 23.66
C ALA A 199 9.44 15.66 23.63
N CYS A 200 8.70 14.81 22.91
CA CYS A 200 7.24 14.86 23.00
C CYS A 200 6.79 14.51 24.44
N PRO A 201 5.70 15.12 24.93
CA PRO A 201 5.21 14.88 26.28
C PRO A 201 4.97 13.40 26.62
N ASP A 202 4.45 12.60 25.68
CA ASP A 202 4.23 11.17 25.92
C ASP A 202 5.54 10.40 26.14
N ALA A 203 6.65 10.80 25.50
CA ALA A 203 7.97 10.21 25.75
C ALA A 203 8.60 10.76 27.03
N ALA A 204 8.51 12.08 27.25
CA ALA A 204 9.11 12.78 28.39
C ALA A 204 8.52 12.31 29.73
N ASP A 205 7.21 12.05 29.80
CA ASP A 205 6.52 11.53 31.00
C ASP A 205 7.14 10.21 31.52
N TYR A 206 7.80 9.45 30.65
CA TYR A 206 8.44 8.17 30.97
C TYR A 206 9.97 8.22 30.89
N GLY A 207 10.55 9.42 30.77
CA GLY A 207 12.01 9.61 30.76
C GLY A 207 12.69 9.29 29.43
N PHE A 208 11.95 9.24 28.31
CA PHE A 208 12.52 9.04 26.98
C PHE A 208 12.82 10.37 26.30
N MET A 209 13.95 10.42 25.58
CA MET A 209 14.38 11.59 24.81
C MET A 209 14.07 11.44 23.33
N GLU A 210 12.79 11.47 22.98
CA GLU A 210 12.33 11.28 21.60
C GLU A 210 11.40 12.42 21.21
N ARG A 211 11.66 13.08 20.06
CA ARG A 211 10.79 14.14 19.57
C ARG A 211 9.47 13.60 19.06
N PHE A 212 9.47 12.39 18.50
CA PHE A 212 8.32 11.76 17.88
C PHE A 212 8.09 10.39 18.50
N SER A 213 6.89 10.11 19.00
CA SER A 213 6.55 8.76 19.47
C SER A 213 6.66 7.75 18.33
N ASN A 214 6.11 8.07 17.16
CA ASN A 214 6.22 7.26 15.95
C ASN A 214 6.77 8.11 14.79
N LYS A 215 7.54 7.47 13.91
CA LYS A 215 8.39 8.16 12.90
C LYS A 215 8.10 7.71 11.47
N MET A 216 7.76 6.43 11.27
CA MET A 216 7.69 5.81 9.94
C MET A 216 6.35 5.11 9.72
N ALA A 217 5.73 5.40 8.59
CA ALA A 217 4.52 4.75 8.08
C ALA A 217 4.55 4.83 6.54
N ILE A 218 4.24 3.72 5.86
CA ILE A 218 4.30 3.67 4.39
C ILE A 218 2.89 3.82 3.85
N ALA A 219 2.50 5.06 3.54
CA ALA A 219 1.20 5.39 2.97
C ALA A 219 1.15 5.16 1.45
N PRO A 220 -0.04 5.09 0.84
CA PRO A 220 -0.17 5.10 -0.61
C PRO A 220 0.30 6.44 -1.18
N THR A 221 1.03 6.42 -2.30
CA THR A 221 1.62 7.63 -2.89
C THR A 221 1.17 7.86 -4.33
N ALA A 222 -0.03 7.42 -4.71
CA ALA A 222 -0.52 7.44 -6.09
C ALA A 222 -0.31 8.82 -6.76
N SER A 223 -0.88 9.89 -6.19
CA SER A 223 -0.79 11.23 -6.77
C SER A 223 0.64 11.80 -6.78
N ILE A 224 1.37 11.71 -5.66
CA ILE A 224 2.72 12.30 -5.58
C ILE A 224 3.74 11.53 -6.44
N SER A 225 3.51 10.23 -6.68
CA SER A 225 4.36 9.43 -7.56
C SER A 225 4.27 9.86 -9.02
N ILE A 226 3.08 10.33 -9.45
CA ILE A 226 2.84 10.93 -10.76
C ILE A 226 3.53 12.29 -10.84
N ILE A 227 3.35 13.14 -9.81
CA ILE A 227 3.97 14.48 -9.72
C ILE A 227 5.50 14.37 -9.79
N CYS A 228 6.09 13.35 -9.14
CA CYS A 228 7.53 13.10 -9.15
C CYS A 228 8.02 12.30 -10.37
N GLY A 229 7.45 12.57 -11.54
CA GLY A 229 7.92 12.03 -12.83
C GLY A 229 7.58 10.56 -13.07
N GLY A 230 6.41 10.12 -12.60
CA GLY A 230 5.90 8.76 -12.84
C GLY A 230 6.75 7.67 -12.19
N SER A 231 7.16 7.89 -10.93
CA SER A 231 7.78 6.84 -10.12
C SER A 231 6.71 5.84 -9.67
N SER A 232 7.09 4.62 -9.30
CA SER A 232 6.14 3.61 -8.81
C SER A 232 5.52 4.06 -7.48
N PRO A 233 4.24 3.76 -7.20
CA PRO A 233 3.60 4.17 -5.96
C PRO A 233 4.13 3.37 -4.76
N GLY A 234 4.48 4.05 -3.68
CA GLY A 234 4.83 3.43 -2.40
C GLY A 234 5.97 2.41 -2.51
N ILE A 235 5.68 1.23 -1.98
CA ILE A 235 6.50 0.02 -2.07
C ILE A 235 5.97 -0.97 -3.12
N GLU A 236 4.96 -0.57 -3.87
CA GLU A 236 4.18 -1.42 -4.76
C GLU A 236 4.88 -1.61 -6.11
N PRO A 237 4.68 -2.75 -6.78
CA PRO A 237 5.01 -2.91 -8.19
C PRO A 237 4.12 -2.01 -9.07
N ASN A 238 4.58 -1.76 -10.29
CA ASN A 238 3.79 -1.03 -11.27
C ASN A 238 2.67 -1.94 -11.78
N ALA A 239 1.43 -1.45 -11.78
CA ALA A 239 0.28 -2.21 -12.27
C ALA A 239 0.37 -2.52 -13.78
N ALA A 240 1.04 -1.66 -14.55
CA ALA A 240 1.24 -1.78 -15.99
C ALA A 240 2.49 -0.99 -16.42
N ASN A 241 3.19 -1.44 -17.48
CA ASN A 241 4.29 -0.67 -18.06
C ASN A 241 3.84 0.41 -19.06
N SER A 242 2.58 0.36 -19.50
CA SER A 242 1.95 1.41 -20.31
C SER A 242 0.48 1.49 -19.91
N TYR A 243 0.00 2.68 -19.58
CA TYR A 243 -1.39 2.89 -19.17
C TYR A 243 -1.90 4.27 -19.57
N THR A 244 -3.21 4.38 -19.75
CA THR A 244 -3.86 5.65 -20.08
C THR A 244 -4.19 6.42 -18.81
N HIS A 245 -3.58 7.59 -18.65
CA HIS A 245 -3.89 8.54 -17.60
C HIS A 245 -4.88 9.59 -18.11
N LYS A 246 -6.11 9.58 -17.58
CA LYS A 246 -7.13 10.58 -17.89
C LYS A 246 -6.90 11.82 -17.02
N THR A 247 -6.95 12.99 -17.65
CA THR A 247 -6.90 14.30 -16.99
C THR A 247 -8.05 15.16 -17.51
N LEU A 248 -8.31 16.30 -16.85
CA LEU A 248 -9.30 17.28 -17.31
C LEU A 248 -9.02 17.79 -18.74
N SER A 249 -7.76 17.80 -19.17
CA SER A 249 -7.33 18.27 -20.49
C SER A 249 -7.21 17.17 -21.55
N GLY A 250 -7.51 15.91 -21.20
CA GLY A 250 -7.47 14.79 -22.13
C GLY A 250 -6.89 13.50 -21.53
N SER A 251 -6.79 12.47 -22.37
CA SER A 251 -6.20 11.18 -22.02
C SER A 251 -4.79 11.06 -22.58
N PHE A 252 -3.81 10.79 -21.72
CA PHE A 252 -2.40 10.68 -22.09
C PHE A 252 -1.89 9.26 -21.79
N ASN A 253 -1.18 8.64 -22.73
CA ASN A 253 -0.53 7.35 -22.47
C ASN A 253 0.77 7.58 -21.70
N VAL A 254 0.85 7.05 -20.48
CA VAL A 254 2.02 7.05 -19.63
C VAL A 254 2.79 5.75 -19.87
N ARG A 255 4.05 5.89 -20.29
CA ARG A 255 4.97 4.78 -20.58
C ARG A 255 6.01 4.67 -19.47
N ASN A 256 6.34 3.46 -19.05
CA ASN A 256 7.40 3.21 -18.07
C ASN A 256 8.74 3.75 -18.59
N LYS A 257 9.34 4.69 -17.86
CA LYS A 257 10.55 5.39 -18.27
C LYS A 257 11.77 4.48 -18.41
N TYR A 258 11.91 3.46 -17.56
CA TYR A 258 13.05 2.53 -17.62
C TYR A 258 12.86 1.50 -18.73
N LEU A 259 11.62 1.05 -18.94
CA LEU A 259 11.32 0.20 -20.10
C LEU A 259 11.58 0.97 -21.40
N LYS A 260 11.22 2.25 -21.47
CA LYS A 260 11.50 3.09 -22.63
C LYS A 260 12.98 3.19 -22.94
N GLN A 261 13.82 3.38 -21.94
CA GLN A 261 15.28 3.38 -22.11
C GLN A 261 15.77 2.04 -22.67
N LEU A 262 15.32 0.92 -22.11
CA LEU A 262 15.68 -0.42 -22.58
C LEU A 262 15.22 -0.68 -24.02
N LEU A 263 13.99 -0.30 -24.38
CA LEU A 263 13.48 -0.45 -25.74
C LEU A 263 14.29 0.41 -26.72
N ALA A 264 14.69 1.62 -26.34
CA ALA A 264 15.52 2.48 -27.17
C ALA A 264 16.91 1.87 -27.42
N GLU A 265 17.54 1.31 -26.39
CA GLU A 265 18.84 0.61 -26.50
C GLU A 265 18.78 -0.58 -27.46
N LYS A 266 17.63 -1.26 -27.54
CA LYS A 266 17.39 -2.38 -28.47
C LYS A 266 16.90 -1.95 -29.85
N GLY A 267 16.71 -0.65 -30.10
CA GLY A 267 16.11 -0.15 -31.34
C GLY A 267 14.64 -0.52 -31.52
N GLN A 268 13.93 -0.81 -30.42
CA GLN A 268 12.53 -1.26 -30.38
C GLN A 268 11.59 -0.23 -29.73
N ASP A 269 12.06 1.00 -29.44
CA ASP A 269 11.21 2.12 -29.00
C ASP A 269 10.35 2.65 -30.16
N THR A 270 9.39 1.83 -30.59
CA THR A 270 8.47 2.11 -31.70
C THR A 270 7.03 2.17 -31.21
N ASP A 271 6.19 2.94 -31.88
CA ASP A 271 4.77 3.01 -31.51
C ASP A 271 4.06 1.66 -31.66
N ALA A 272 4.49 0.81 -32.61
CA ALA A 272 3.96 -0.54 -32.75
C ALA A 272 4.21 -1.41 -31.49
N VAL A 273 5.43 -1.35 -30.93
CA VAL A 273 5.77 -2.07 -29.69
C VAL A 273 4.99 -1.52 -28.50
N TRP A 274 4.87 -0.19 -28.37
CA TRP A 274 4.10 0.41 -27.28
C TRP A 274 2.60 0.15 -27.39
N THR A 275 2.04 0.16 -28.59
CA THR A 275 0.66 -0.27 -28.83
C THR A 275 0.50 -1.72 -28.43
N SER A 276 1.43 -2.60 -28.81
CA SER A 276 1.44 -4.01 -28.41
C SER A 276 1.42 -4.16 -26.88
N ILE A 277 2.31 -3.46 -26.16
CA ILE A 277 2.33 -3.45 -24.69
C ILE A 277 1.00 -2.94 -24.10
N THR A 278 0.42 -1.89 -24.68
CA THR A 278 -0.86 -1.33 -24.19
C THR A 278 -2.02 -2.31 -24.36
N VAL A 279 -2.10 -3.01 -25.50
CA VAL A 279 -3.17 -3.98 -25.75
C VAL A 279 -3.01 -5.28 -24.94
N THR A 280 -1.80 -5.60 -24.50
CA THR A 280 -1.49 -6.67 -23.54
C THR A 280 -1.49 -6.19 -22.09
N GLU A 281 -2.31 -5.16 -21.79
CA GLU A 281 -2.52 -4.62 -20.43
C GLU A 281 -1.24 -4.14 -19.72
N GLY A 282 -0.25 -3.68 -20.49
CA GLY A 282 1.03 -3.21 -19.97
C GLY A 282 2.08 -4.30 -19.77
N SER A 283 1.80 -5.54 -20.13
CA SER A 283 2.76 -6.65 -20.09
C SER A 283 3.83 -6.53 -21.17
N VAL A 284 5.02 -7.05 -20.89
CA VAL A 284 6.14 -7.20 -21.83
C VAL A 284 6.50 -8.65 -22.11
N GLN A 285 5.78 -9.61 -21.53
CA GLN A 285 6.19 -11.02 -21.52
C GLN A 285 6.17 -11.64 -22.93
N HIS A 286 5.34 -11.12 -23.82
CA HIS A 286 5.20 -11.54 -25.23
C HIS A 286 6.27 -10.96 -26.16
N LEU A 287 7.15 -10.07 -25.70
CA LEU A 287 8.18 -9.46 -26.54
C LEU A 287 9.39 -10.39 -26.70
N ASP A 288 9.53 -11.02 -27.86
CA ASP A 288 10.58 -12.04 -28.11
C ASP A 288 12.01 -11.49 -28.14
N PHE A 289 12.18 -10.19 -28.35
CA PHE A 289 13.51 -9.54 -28.35
C PHE A 289 14.02 -9.17 -26.95
N LEU A 290 13.18 -9.33 -25.92
CA LEU A 290 13.60 -9.19 -24.52
C LEU A 290 14.11 -10.52 -23.99
N SER A 291 15.22 -10.48 -23.26
CA SER A 291 15.69 -11.62 -22.49
C SER A 291 14.75 -11.95 -21.32
N ASP A 292 14.83 -13.17 -20.80
CA ASP A 292 14.03 -13.58 -19.66
C ASP A 292 14.29 -12.68 -18.44
N ASP A 293 15.55 -12.33 -18.17
CA ASP A 293 15.90 -11.43 -17.05
C ASP A 293 15.26 -10.03 -17.21
N GLU A 294 15.25 -9.47 -18.43
CA GLU A 294 14.58 -8.20 -18.70
C GLU A 294 13.06 -8.31 -18.50
N LYS A 295 12.46 -9.42 -18.94
CA LYS A 295 11.03 -9.68 -18.72
C LYS A 295 10.69 -9.79 -17.24
N GLU A 296 11.57 -10.40 -16.44
CA GLU A 296 11.44 -10.50 -14.98
C GLU A 296 11.50 -9.14 -14.28
N VAL A 297 12.37 -8.22 -14.74
CA VAL A 297 12.48 -6.84 -14.22
C VAL A 297 11.21 -6.02 -14.48
N PHE A 298 10.56 -6.24 -15.61
CA PHE A 298 9.41 -5.47 -16.05
C PHE A 298 8.07 -6.21 -15.89
N LYS A 299 8.01 -7.26 -15.07
CA LYS A 299 6.74 -7.86 -14.64
C LYS A 299 5.81 -6.82 -14.02
N THR A 300 4.56 -6.86 -14.43
CA THR A 300 3.48 -6.05 -13.87
C THR A 300 3.00 -6.64 -12.55
N ALA A 301 2.30 -5.85 -11.75
CA ALA A 301 1.80 -6.25 -10.43
C ALA A 301 1.02 -7.59 -10.44
N PHE A 302 0.25 -7.86 -11.49
CA PHE A 302 -0.57 -9.07 -11.65
C PHE A 302 0.22 -10.29 -12.16
N GLU A 303 1.44 -10.10 -12.66
CA GLU A 303 2.31 -11.19 -13.14
C GLU A 303 3.24 -11.71 -12.05
N LEU A 304 3.32 -11.01 -10.92
CA LEU A 304 4.19 -11.34 -9.79
C LEU A 304 3.57 -12.40 -8.88
N ASP A 305 4.40 -13.29 -8.37
CA ASP A 305 4.12 -14.08 -7.18
C ASP A 305 4.12 -13.16 -5.95
N GLN A 306 2.91 -12.88 -5.48
CA GLN A 306 2.66 -11.97 -4.36
C GLN A 306 3.34 -12.40 -3.05
N ARG A 307 3.79 -13.66 -2.92
CA ARG A 307 4.59 -14.10 -1.76
C ARG A 307 5.89 -13.30 -1.65
N TRP A 308 6.47 -12.84 -2.76
CA TRP A 308 7.63 -11.94 -2.73
C TRP A 308 7.31 -10.57 -2.14
N LEU A 309 6.16 -9.99 -2.49
CA LEU A 309 5.71 -8.72 -1.89
C LEU A 309 5.52 -8.88 -0.38
N ILE A 310 4.93 -9.99 0.06
CA ILE A 310 4.77 -10.31 1.48
C ILE A 310 6.12 -10.51 2.18
N GLU A 311 7.07 -11.21 1.58
CA GLU A 311 8.43 -11.39 2.11
C GLU A 311 9.14 -10.05 2.28
N LEU A 312 9.07 -9.17 1.27
CA LEU A 312 9.66 -7.84 1.33
C LEU A 312 8.97 -6.96 2.39
N ALA A 313 7.65 -7.03 2.51
CA ALA A 313 6.88 -6.32 3.53
C ALA A 313 7.23 -6.80 4.95
N GLY A 314 7.37 -8.11 5.15
CA GLY A 314 7.81 -8.71 6.41
C GLY A 314 9.23 -8.31 6.78
N ASP A 315 10.16 -8.34 5.82
CA ASP A 315 11.55 -7.92 6.02
C ASP A 315 11.66 -6.46 6.50
N ARG A 316 10.85 -5.56 5.95
CA ARG A 316 10.87 -4.13 6.32
C ARG A 316 10.00 -3.78 7.54
N ALA A 317 9.11 -4.68 7.96
CA ALA A 317 8.17 -4.43 9.07
C ALA A 317 8.87 -4.10 10.39
N ALA A 318 10.06 -4.67 10.65
CA ALA A 318 10.84 -4.36 11.85
C ALA A 318 11.41 -2.93 11.87
N HIS A 319 11.58 -2.32 10.70
CA HIS A 319 12.09 -0.95 10.57
C HIS A 319 10.98 0.09 10.64
N ILE A 320 9.73 -0.29 10.38
CA ILE A 320 8.57 0.62 10.38
C ILE A 320 7.87 0.53 11.75
N CYS A 321 7.87 1.61 12.53
CA CYS A 321 7.22 1.61 13.85
C CYS A 321 5.68 1.55 13.76
N GLN A 322 5.08 2.23 12.77
CA GLN A 322 3.65 2.13 12.49
C GLN A 322 3.36 0.93 11.56
N SER A 323 2.76 1.13 10.39
CA SER A 323 2.47 0.06 9.43
C SER A 323 2.72 0.49 7.97
N GLN A 324 2.30 -0.34 7.02
CA GLN A 324 2.47 -0.12 5.59
C GLN A 324 1.19 -0.48 4.83
N SER A 325 0.74 0.40 3.95
CA SER A 325 -0.33 0.11 2.98
C SER A 325 0.21 -0.88 1.96
N LEU A 326 -0.14 -2.16 2.12
CA LEU A 326 0.32 -3.24 1.25
C LEU A 326 -0.87 -3.86 0.52
N ASN A 327 -0.96 -3.57 -0.77
CA ASN A 327 -1.88 -4.23 -1.67
C ASN A 327 -1.39 -5.64 -2.02
N VAL A 328 -2.34 -6.47 -2.46
CA VAL A 328 -2.07 -7.78 -3.05
C VAL A 328 -2.80 -7.84 -4.38
N PHE A 329 -2.12 -8.23 -5.45
CA PHE A 329 -2.66 -8.29 -6.80
C PHE A 329 -2.83 -9.73 -7.24
N LEU A 330 -4.05 -10.13 -7.55
CA LEU A 330 -4.38 -11.52 -7.85
C LEU A 330 -5.13 -11.64 -9.17
N PRO A 331 -4.87 -12.69 -9.96
CA PRO A 331 -5.73 -13.00 -11.09
C PRO A 331 -7.09 -13.49 -10.59
N ALA A 332 -8.09 -13.38 -11.45
CA ALA A 332 -9.48 -13.69 -11.13
C ALA A 332 -9.70 -15.16 -10.74
N ASP A 333 -8.88 -16.05 -11.30
CA ASP A 333 -8.92 -17.50 -11.16
C ASP A 333 -7.91 -18.03 -10.12
N VAL A 334 -7.42 -17.18 -9.22
CA VAL A 334 -6.45 -17.58 -8.19
C VAL A 334 -6.94 -18.79 -7.39
N HIS A 335 -6.10 -19.81 -7.30
CA HIS A 335 -6.43 -21.01 -6.54
C HIS A 335 -6.55 -20.70 -5.04
N LYS A 336 -7.60 -21.25 -4.39
CA LYS A 336 -7.90 -20.99 -2.95
C LYS A 336 -6.72 -21.24 -2.02
N LYS A 337 -5.90 -22.27 -2.31
CA LYS A 337 -4.68 -22.55 -1.56
C LYS A 337 -3.66 -21.41 -1.67
N VAL A 338 -3.45 -20.87 -2.87
CA VAL A 338 -2.51 -19.75 -3.09
C VAL A 338 -3.01 -18.50 -2.38
N LEU A 339 -4.32 -18.22 -2.47
CA LEU A 339 -4.96 -17.13 -1.74
C LEU A 339 -4.73 -17.26 -0.22
N HIS A 340 -4.94 -18.46 0.33
CA HIS A 340 -4.63 -18.75 1.73
C HIS A 340 -3.15 -18.54 2.05
N ASP A 341 -2.25 -19.14 1.27
CA ASP A 341 -0.81 -19.13 1.52
C ASP A 341 -0.26 -17.70 1.57
N ILE A 342 -0.67 -16.82 0.65
CA ILE A 342 -0.25 -15.40 0.61
C ILE A 342 -0.66 -14.66 1.89
N HIS A 343 -1.95 -14.74 2.24
CA HIS A 343 -2.49 -14.00 3.39
C HIS A 343 -2.02 -14.58 4.73
N PHE A 344 -1.84 -15.90 4.80
CA PHE A 344 -1.34 -16.56 6.00
C PHE A 344 0.17 -16.31 6.17
N LEU A 345 0.94 -16.26 5.09
CA LEU A 345 2.35 -15.86 5.10
C LEU A 345 2.52 -14.44 5.65
N ALA A 346 1.65 -13.49 5.30
CA ALA A 346 1.70 -12.12 5.81
C ALA A 346 1.65 -12.10 7.35
N TRP A 347 0.71 -12.85 7.92
CA TRP A 347 0.64 -13.02 9.37
C TRP A 347 1.91 -13.67 9.94
N LYS A 348 2.40 -14.75 9.32
CA LYS A 348 3.61 -15.46 9.80
C LYS A 348 4.88 -14.60 9.74
N LYS A 349 4.97 -13.69 8.76
CA LYS A 349 6.11 -12.80 8.56
C LYS A 349 6.08 -11.53 9.41
N GLY A 350 5.06 -11.34 10.23
CA GLY A 350 4.95 -10.16 11.09
C GLY A 350 4.50 -8.90 10.37
N VAL A 351 3.92 -9.04 9.17
CA VAL A 351 3.26 -7.92 8.49
C VAL A 351 2.15 -7.41 9.41
N LYS A 352 2.02 -6.09 9.53
CA LYS A 352 1.06 -5.45 10.43
C LYS A 352 -0.29 -5.17 9.76
N SER A 353 -0.28 -4.87 8.46
CA SER A 353 -1.48 -4.59 7.67
C SER A 353 -1.42 -5.13 6.24
N LEU A 354 -2.58 -5.49 5.70
CA LEU A 354 -2.82 -5.67 4.26
C LEU A 354 -3.99 -4.76 3.86
N TYR A 355 -3.80 -3.98 2.80
CA TYR A 355 -4.73 -2.95 2.32
C TYR A 355 -5.74 -3.53 1.32
N TYR A 356 -5.75 -3.15 0.05
CA TYR A 356 -6.65 -3.75 -0.93
C TYR A 356 -6.16 -5.12 -1.42
N CYS A 357 -7.12 -5.99 -1.76
CA CYS A 357 -6.89 -7.14 -2.62
C CYS A 357 -7.38 -6.82 -4.04
N ARG A 358 -6.47 -6.45 -4.93
CA ARG A 358 -6.81 -6.10 -6.32
C ARG A 358 -6.94 -7.38 -7.14
N SER A 359 -8.16 -7.71 -7.55
CA SER A 359 -8.43 -8.84 -8.45
C SER A 359 -8.75 -8.34 -9.87
N LYS A 360 -8.36 -9.09 -10.89
CA LYS A 360 -8.90 -8.88 -12.25
C LYS A 360 -10.33 -9.43 -12.31
N SER A 361 -11.21 -8.80 -13.08
CA SER A 361 -12.54 -9.37 -13.36
C SER A 361 -12.44 -10.46 -14.44
N ILE A 362 -13.16 -11.57 -14.25
CA ILE A 362 -13.19 -12.71 -15.20
C ILE A 362 -13.65 -12.25 -16.60
N GLN A 363 -14.61 -11.34 -16.69
CA GLN A 363 -15.20 -10.88 -17.96
C GLN A 363 -14.21 -10.15 -18.89
N ARG A 364 -13.09 -9.62 -18.40
CA ARG A 364 -12.09 -8.98 -19.27
C ARG A 364 -11.20 -9.98 -20.01
N ALA A 365 -11.06 -11.20 -19.50
CA ALA A 365 -10.22 -12.22 -20.14
C ALA A 365 -10.81 -12.71 -21.47
N ASP A 366 -12.15 -12.74 -21.60
CA ASP A 366 -12.84 -13.28 -22.78
C ASP A 366 -12.87 -12.32 -23.99
N ILE A 367 -12.59 -11.03 -23.81
CA ILE A 367 -12.62 -10.04 -24.90
C ILE A 367 -11.39 -10.20 -25.82
N VAL A 368 -10.27 -10.73 -25.31
CA VAL A 368 -9.05 -10.98 -26.09
C VAL A 368 -9.25 -12.21 -26.98
N SER A 369 -9.92 -13.24 -26.48
CA SER A 369 -10.24 -14.47 -27.22
C SER A 369 -11.18 -14.19 -28.40
N ASN A 370 -12.21 -13.37 -28.19
CA ASN A 370 -13.23 -13.09 -29.20
C ASN A 370 -12.83 -12.04 -30.25
N LYS A 371 -11.77 -11.24 -30.03
CA LYS A 371 -11.27 -10.31 -31.07
C LYS A 371 -10.36 -10.99 -32.10
N ALA A 372 -9.80 -12.16 -31.79
CA ALA A 372 -9.02 -12.94 -32.74
C ALA A 372 -9.90 -13.68 -33.77
N GLU A 373 -11.16 -13.99 -33.43
CA GLU A 373 -12.06 -14.76 -34.31
C GLU A 373 -12.99 -13.90 -35.18
N VAL A 374 -13.20 -12.62 -34.85
CA VAL A 374 -14.19 -11.76 -35.53
C VAL A 374 -13.66 -11.11 -36.83
N GLN A 375 -12.39 -11.28 -37.18
CA GLN A 375 -11.82 -10.71 -38.42
C GLN A 375 -12.05 -11.53 -39.69
N GLU A 376 -12.55 -12.78 -39.63
CA GLU A 376 -12.72 -13.61 -40.83
C GLU A 376 -14.14 -13.62 -41.45
N HIS A 377 -15.19 -13.16 -40.77
CA HIS A 377 -16.56 -13.21 -41.31
C HIS A 377 -17.38 -11.94 -41.04
N ALA A 378 -17.19 -10.91 -41.87
CA ALA A 378 -18.13 -9.80 -41.96
C ALA A 378 -18.26 -9.27 -43.39
N SER A 379 -19.00 -10.00 -44.23
CA SER A 379 -19.63 -9.45 -45.43
C SER A 379 -21.14 -9.71 -45.35
N GLY A 380 -21.94 -8.65 -45.18
CA GLY A 380 -23.37 -8.66 -45.52
C GLY A 380 -24.35 -8.24 -44.42
N THR A 381 -24.91 -7.03 -44.62
CA THR A 381 -26.31 -6.62 -44.36
C THR A 381 -26.90 -6.64 -42.94
N ALA A 382 -27.35 -5.47 -42.49
CA ALA A 382 -28.37 -5.27 -41.43
C ALA A 382 -29.77 -5.10 -42.07
N PRO A 383 -30.91 -4.89 -41.33
CA PRO A 383 -31.16 -4.97 -39.87
C PRO A 383 -32.46 -5.73 -39.46
N ALA A 384 -32.64 -6.06 -38.17
CA ALA A 384 -33.97 -6.16 -37.51
C ALA A 384 -33.85 -6.21 -35.97
N THR A 385 -34.77 -5.52 -35.29
CA THR A 385 -34.91 -5.30 -33.84
C THR A 385 -35.50 -6.50 -33.08
N ILE A 386 -35.20 -6.61 -31.77
CA ILE A 386 -36.11 -6.83 -30.61
C ILE A 386 -35.29 -7.31 -29.39
N GLY A 387 -35.51 -6.67 -28.22
CA GLY A 387 -35.30 -7.28 -26.92
C GLY A 387 -34.48 -6.45 -25.93
N GLU A 388 -35.10 -5.46 -25.28
CA GLU A 388 -34.57 -4.86 -24.04
C GLU A 388 -34.46 -5.91 -22.92
N PRO A 389 -33.39 -5.90 -22.12
CA PRO A 389 -33.43 -6.41 -20.76
C PRO A 389 -33.63 -5.26 -19.77
N LEU A 390 -34.65 -5.42 -18.93
CA LEU A 390 -35.01 -4.55 -17.82
C LEU A 390 -33.89 -4.38 -16.77
N PRO A 391 -33.87 -3.26 -16.03
CA PRO A 391 -32.83 -2.90 -15.08
C PRO A 391 -33.13 -3.41 -13.66
N LEU A 392 -32.08 -3.75 -12.90
CA LEU A 392 -32.12 -3.82 -11.42
C LEU A 392 -30.70 -3.47 -10.92
N ALA A 393 -30.39 -2.20 -10.65
CA ALA A 393 -30.75 -1.38 -9.49
C ALA A 393 -30.00 -1.74 -8.19
N ALA A 394 -28.97 -0.93 -7.90
CA ALA A 394 -28.87 -0.19 -6.65
C ALA A 394 -28.22 1.17 -6.95
N ALA A 395 -28.94 2.02 -7.68
CA ALA A 395 -28.61 3.44 -7.78
C ALA A 395 -29.13 4.15 -6.53
N SER A 396 -28.21 4.57 -5.66
CA SER A 396 -28.48 5.73 -4.81
C SER A 396 -28.42 6.98 -5.68
N GLN A 397 -29.50 7.74 -5.69
CA GLN A 397 -29.65 8.99 -6.41
C GLN A 397 -28.63 10.04 -5.94
N ASP A 398 -28.23 10.89 -6.88
CA ASP A 398 -27.38 12.09 -6.78
C ASP A 398 -25.88 11.89 -6.50
N ASN A 399 -25.16 11.53 -7.57
CA ASN A 399 -23.79 12.00 -7.79
C ASN A 399 -23.52 12.03 -9.31
N GLU A 400 -23.71 13.20 -9.93
CA GLU A 400 -23.07 13.52 -11.21
C GLU A 400 -21.56 13.61 -10.95
N ASN A 401 -20.88 12.46 -10.96
CA ASN A 401 -19.43 12.37 -10.95
C ASN A 401 -19.08 10.97 -11.48
N ASP A 402 -19.13 10.85 -12.80
CA ASP A 402 -18.82 9.65 -13.57
C ASP A 402 -17.29 9.44 -13.59
N TYR A 403 -16.73 9.07 -12.44
CA TYR A 403 -15.35 8.64 -12.29
C TYR A 403 -15.30 7.11 -12.31
N GLU A 404 -15.16 6.51 -13.49
CA GLU A 404 -14.44 5.25 -13.57
C GLU A 404 -12.96 5.53 -13.26
N GLU A 405 -12.64 5.55 -11.97
CA GLU A 405 -11.30 5.76 -11.45
C GLU A 405 -10.36 4.63 -11.90
N CYS A 406 -9.18 5.00 -12.38
CA CYS A 406 -8.20 4.03 -12.88
C CYS A 406 -7.70 3.13 -11.74
N LEU A 407 -7.73 1.81 -11.94
CA LEU A 407 -7.19 0.80 -11.02
C LEU A 407 -5.71 1.01 -10.65
N SER A 408 -4.96 1.81 -11.43
CA SER A 408 -3.56 2.18 -11.13
C SER A 408 -3.42 3.43 -10.25
N CYS A 409 -4.50 4.19 -10.06
CA CYS A 409 -4.51 5.47 -9.36
C CYS A 409 -5.18 5.41 -7.97
N GLN A 410 -5.63 4.22 -7.54
CA GLN A 410 -6.08 3.94 -6.17
C GLN A 410 -5.09 3.07 -5.41
#